data_AF-A0AAW6HTN1-F1
#
_entry.id   AF-A0AAW6HTN1-F1
#
_cell.length_a   1.000
_cell.length_b   1.000
_cell.length_c   1.000
_cell.angle_alpha   90.00
_cell.angle_beta   90.00
_cell.angle_gamma   90.00
#
_symmetry.space_group_name_H-M   'P 1'
#
loop_
_entity.id
_entity.type
_entity.pdbx_description
1 polymer ?
#
loop_
_entity_poly.entity_id
_entity_poly.type
_entity_poly.pdbx_seq_one_letter_code
_entity_poly.pdbx_strand_id
1 'polypeptide(L)'
;MAERGRKAHMPTDENRVMVEKLASFGTPHDHIALLMQISAPTLRKHYRRELDIGGIQANAKVAESLFNMATHPTRPNAHAALGWMNARAGWKDTQRVEVSGRDGGAIEQKVGLALVDEKQIASALKRLEAEY
;
A
#
# COMPACT_ATOMS: atom_id res chain seq x y z
N MET A 1 29.42 1.55 43.92
CA MET A 1 28.10 1.67 43.26
C MET A 1 28.31 1.54 41.76
N ALA A 2 28.00 0.39 41.16
CA ALA A 2 28.15 0.22 39.72
C ALA A 2 27.03 1.00 39.01
N GLU A 3 27.41 1.91 38.12
CA GLU A 3 26.49 2.72 37.31
C GLU A 3 25.68 1.77 36.41
N ARG A 4 24.46 1.44 36.84
CA ARG A 4 23.63 0.38 36.24
C ARG A 4 22.72 1.01 35.19
N GLY A 5 23.20 1.10 33.95
CA GLY A 5 22.37 1.50 32.81
C GLY A 5 23.18 1.69 31.53
N ARG A 6 22.63 1.26 30.38
CA ARG A 6 23.17 1.66 29.08
C ARG A 6 23.13 3.18 28.99
N LYS A 7 24.26 3.82 28.64
CA LYS A 7 24.35 5.27 28.50
C LYS A 7 23.22 5.81 27.64
N ALA A 8 22.66 6.96 28.05
CA ALA A 8 21.59 7.62 27.32
C ALA A 8 22.03 7.93 25.88
N HIS A 9 21.14 7.71 24.92
CA HIS A 9 21.39 7.99 23.52
C HIS A 9 21.45 9.50 23.29
N MET A 10 22.54 9.97 22.68
CA MET A 10 22.73 11.38 22.34
C MET A 10 22.61 11.55 20.82
N PRO A 11 21.52 12.15 20.31
CA PRO A 11 21.36 12.37 18.88
C PRO A 11 22.34 13.43 18.39
N THR A 12 23.17 13.06 17.40
CA THR A 12 24.03 13.97 16.63
C THR A 12 23.36 14.35 15.33
N ASP A 13 23.85 15.40 14.67
CA ASP A 13 23.34 15.81 13.35
C ASP A 13 23.57 14.72 12.29
N GLU A 14 24.71 14.03 12.34
CA GLU A 14 24.99 12.88 11.48
C GLU A 14 23.96 11.76 11.66
N ASN A 15 23.59 11.46 12.91
CA ASN A 15 22.56 10.47 13.20
C ASN A 15 21.19 10.91 12.66
N ARG A 16 20.86 12.21 12.75
CA ARG A 16 19.60 12.75 12.22
C ARG A 16 19.54 12.60 10.71
N VAL A 17 20.60 13.00 10.01
CA VAL A 17 20.72 12.84 8.56
C VAL A 17 20.60 11.36 8.15
N MET A 18 21.23 10.45 8.89
CA MET A 18 21.14 9.02 8.62
C MET A 18 19.70 8.49 8.80
N VAL A 19 19.03 8.85 9.90
CA VAL A 19 17.64 8.43 10.15
C VAL A 19 16.68 9.00 9.12
N GLU A 20 16.79 10.29 8.79
CA GLU A 20 15.98 10.96 7.76
C GLU A 20 16.15 10.28 6.39
N LYS A 21 17.39 9.93 6.04
CA LYS A 21 17.70 9.23 4.79
C LYS A 21 17.10 7.82 4.75
N LEU A 22 17.25 7.03 5.81
CA LEU A 22 16.69 5.69 5.88
C LEU A 22 15.15 5.72 5.87
N ALA A 23 14.54 6.68 6.57
CA ALA A 23 13.10 6.90 6.55
C ALA A 23 12.61 7.32 5.16
N SER A 24 13.36 8.18 4.45
CA SER A 24 13.08 8.58 3.07
C SER A 24 12.98 7.39 2.12
N PHE A 25 13.86 6.40 2.30
CA PHE A 25 13.84 5.15 1.52
C PHE A 25 12.66 4.23 1.88
N GLY A 26 11.90 4.52 2.94
CA GLY A 26 10.79 3.70 3.41
C GLY A 26 11.25 2.54 4.30
N THR A 27 12.43 2.64 4.91
CA THR A 27 12.92 1.61 5.83
C THR A 27 12.02 1.54 7.06
N PRO A 28 11.52 0.35 7.48
CA PRO A 28 10.72 0.23 8.69
C PRO A 28 11.46 0.75 9.93
N HIS A 29 10.75 1.45 10.83
CA HIS A 29 11.37 2.09 11.99
C HIS A 29 12.16 1.09 12.86
N ASP A 30 11.73 -0.16 12.95
CA ASP A 30 12.44 -1.18 13.74
C ASP A 30 13.77 -1.58 13.09
N HIS A 31 13.86 -1.58 11.75
CA HIS A 31 15.12 -1.79 11.03
C HIS A 31 16.04 -0.58 11.16
N ILE A 32 15.49 0.63 11.12
CA ILE A 32 16.27 1.85 11.39
C ILE A 32 16.85 1.79 12.80
N ALA A 33 16.06 1.39 13.80
CA ALA A 33 16.52 1.25 15.18
C ALA A 33 17.65 0.22 15.30
N LEU A 34 17.54 -0.92 14.59
CA LEU A 34 18.58 -1.94 14.51
C LEU A 34 19.88 -1.39 13.90
N LEU A 35 19.80 -0.68 12.78
CA LEU A 35 20.96 -0.06 12.12
C LEU A 35 21.63 1.01 13.00
N MET A 36 20.82 1.80 13.71
CA MET A 36 21.29 2.81 14.66
C MET A 36 21.76 2.21 16.00
N GLN A 37 21.63 0.88 16.17
CA GLN A 37 21.96 0.15 17.39
C GLN A 37 21.27 0.70 18.65
N ILE A 38 20.05 1.21 18.51
CA ILE A 38 19.21 1.73 19.61
C ILE A 38 17.88 0.99 19.65
N SER A 39 17.15 1.11 20.76
CA SER A 39 15.79 0.55 20.83
C SER A 39 14.81 1.39 20.01
N ALA A 40 13.75 0.77 19.49
CA ALA A 40 12.71 1.47 18.74
C ALA A 40 12.04 2.62 19.52
N PRO A 41 11.78 2.52 20.84
CA PRO A 41 11.32 3.66 21.63
C PRO A 41 12.32 4.82 21.65
N THR A 42 13.62 4.54 21.77
CA THR A 42 14.67 5.57 21.73
C THR A 42 14.73 6.24 20.35
N LEU A 43 14.61 5.46 19.27
CA LEU A 43 14.54 6.02 17.92
C LEU A 43 13.37 7.01 17.80
N ARG A 44 12.15 6.59 18.16
CA ARG A 44 10.95 7.43 18.08
C ARG A 44 11.03 8.66 19.00
N LYS A 45 11.69 8.54 20.15
CA LYS A 45 11.87 9.65 21.10
C LYS A 45 12.80 10.73 20.54
N HIS A 46 13.92 10.35 19.91
CA HIS A 46 14.96 11.31 19.52
C HIS A 46 14.87 11.77 18.06
N TYR A 47 14.21 11.00 17.19
CA TYR A 47 14.19 11.21 15.75
C TYR A 47 12.78 11.31 15.15
N ARG A 48 11.77 11.70 15.95
CA ARG A 48 10.39 11.75 15.48
C ARG A 48 10.22 12.59 14.22
N ARG A 49 10.85 13.78 14.22
CA ARG A 49 10.79 14.72 13.10
C ARG A 49 11.36 14.08 11.83
N GLU A 50 12.54 13.48 11.90
CA GLU A 50 13.24 12.85 10.77
C GLU A 50 12.43 11.68 10.20
N LEU A 51 11.80 10.87 11.06
CA LEU A 51 10.92 9.78 10.66
C LEU A 51 9.67 10.28 9.94
N ASP A 52 9.07 11.38 10.41
CA ASP A 52 7.85 11.94 9.83
C ASP A 52 8.12 12.65 8.49
N ILE A 53 9.22 13.43 8.39
CA ILE A 53 9.52 14.22 7.18
C ILE A 53 10.15 13.39 6.07
N GLY A 54 10.88 12.31 6.38
CA GLY A 54 11.62 11.55 5.38
C GLY A 54 10.72 11.04 4.25
N GLY A 55 9.56 10.49 4.59
CA GLY A 55 8.58 10.04 3.60
C GLY A 55 8.05 11.18 2.70
N ILE A 56 7.77 12.34 3.31
CA ILE A 56 7.24 13.52 2.62
C ILE A 56 8.28 14.07 1.63
N GLN A 57 9.52 14.26 2.09
CA GLN A 57 10.61 14.78 1.24
C GLN A 57 10.95 13.82 0.11
N ALA A 58 10.93 12.50 0.37
CA ALA A 58 11.18 11.51 -0.66
C ALA A 58 10.12 11.56 -1.77
N ASN A 59 8.85 11.70 -1.40
CA ASN A 59 7.76 11.87 -2.37
C ASN A 59 7.92 13.17 -3.17
N ALA A 60 8.26 14.29 -2.52
CA ALA A 60 8.50 15.56 -3.20
C ALA A 60 9.67 15.47 -4.20
N LYS A 61 10.78 14.83 -3.81
CA LYS A 61 11.96 14.66 -4.68
C LYS A 61 11.68 13.80 -5.90
N VAL A 62 10.90 12.73 -5.74
CA VAL A 62 10.51 11.88 -6.88
C VAL A 62 9.52 12.61 -7.80
N ALA A 63 8.58 13.39 -7.24
CA ALA A 63 7.68 14.23 -8.02
C ALA A 63 8.44 15.32 -8.81
N GLU A 64 9.41 16.00 -8.20
CA GLU A 64 10.30 16.95 -8.87
C GLU A 64 11.09 16.27 -10.00
N SER A 65 11.62 15.06 -9.75
CA SER A 65 12.28 14.27 -10.78
C SER A 65 11.34 14.01 -11.95
N LEU A 66 10.09 13.60 -11.73
CA LEU A 66 9.08 13.43 -12.78
C LEU A 66 8.74 14.73 -13.52
N PHE A 67 8.56 15.83 -12.80
CA PHE A 67 8.28 17.14 -13.40
C PHE A 67 9.41 17.56 -14.33
N ASN A 68 10.64 17.48 -13.82
CA ASN A 68 11.82 17.66 -14.63
C ASN A 68 11.69 16.72 -15.82
N MET A 69 11.46 15.41 -15.60
CA MET A 69 11.31 14.35 -16.61
C MET A 69 10.38 14.70 -17.80
N ALA A 70 9.26 15.32 -17.50
CA ALA A 70 8.29 15.74 -18.50
C ALA A 70 8.68 17.05 -19.23
N THR A 71 9.55 17.89 -18.65
CA THR A 71 9.81 19.27 -19.12
C THR A 71 11.17 19.49 -19.80
N HIS A 72 12.02 18.47 -19.95
CA HIS A 72 13.35 18.59 -20.61
C HIS A 72 13.50 17.59 -21.76
N PRO A 73 14.12 17.97 -22.90
CA PRO A 73 14.06 17.22 -24.17
C PRO A 73 14.86 15.89 -24.24
N THR A 74 15.72 15.56 -23.29
CA THR A 74 16.64 14.39 -23.38
C THR A 74 16.57 13.54 -22.13
N ARG A 75 15.90 12.37 -22.15
CA ARG A 75 15.81 11.52 -20.95
C ARG A 75 15.70 10.01 -21.13
N PRO A 76 16.39 9.24 -20.26
CA PRO A 76 16.13 7.84 -20.02
C PRO A 76 15.29 7.60 -18.73
N ASN A 77 14.29 6.72 -18.86
CA ASN A 77 13.56 5.95 -17.83
C ASN A 77 12.69 6.67 -16.79
N ALA A 78 11.49 7.11 -17.23
CA ALA A 78 10.39 7.58 -16.37
C ALA A 78 9.63 6.49 -15.58
N HIS A 79 9.78 5.22 -15.96
CA HIS A 79 9.01 4.11 -15.38
C HIS A 79 9.25 3.90 -13.87
N ALA A 80 10.50 4.01 -13.41
CA ALA A 80 10.82 3.79 -12.00
C ALA A 80 10.20 4.87 -11.09
N ALA A 81 10.18 6.12 -11.54
CA ALA A 81 9.59 7.21 -10.78
C ALA A 81 8.05 7.14 -10.78
N LEU A 82 7.43 6.78 -11.91
CA LEU A 82 5.98 6.54 -11.96
C LEU A 82 5.57 5.38 -11.02
N GLY A 83 6.34 4.28 -11.02
CA GLY A 83 6.14 3.18 -10.10
C GLY A 83 6.20 3.60 -8.63
N TRP A 84 7.16 4.46 -8.27
CA TRP A 84 7.24 5.03 -6.92
C TRP A 84 6.04 5.88 -6.55
N MET A 85 5.58 6.76 -7.46
CA MET A 85 4.43 7.63 -7.18
C MET A 85 3.15 6.83 -6.96
N ASN A 86 2.91 5.80 -7.78
CA ASN A 86 1.77 4.91 -7.63
C ASN A 86 1.85 4.08 -6.34
N ALA A 87 3.04 3.55 -6.00
CA ALA A 87 3.20 2.67 -4.83
C ALA A 87 3.24 3.41 -3.49
N ARG A 88 3.82 4.62 -3.42
CA ARG A 88 4.07 5.31 -2.14
C ARG A 88 3.50 6.72 -2.01
N ALA A 89 3.36 7.46 -3.11
CA ALA A 89 2.83 8.82 -3.06
C ALA A 89 1.29 8.86 -3.11
N GLY A 90 0.64 7.69 -3.22
CA GLY A 90 -0.81 7.58 -3.27
C GLY A 90 -1.43 8.08 -4.58
N TRP A 91 -0.61 8.27 -5.62
CA TRP A 91 -1.10 8.63 -6.94
C TRP A 91 -1.88 7.46 -7.52
N LYS A 92 -3.04 7.75 -8.07
CA LYS A 92 -3.91 6.77 -8.71
C LYS A 92 -4.36 7.33 -10.04
N ASP A 93 -4.30 6.49 -11.06
CA ASP A 93 -4.93 6.82 -12.34
C ASP A 93 -6.45 6.93 -12.13
N THR A 94 -7.03 7.97 -12.69
CA THR A 94 -8.49 8.12 -12.69
C THR A 94 -9.05 7.25 -13.81
N GLN A 95 -9.74 6.17 -13.45
CA GLN A 95 -10.42 5.31 -14.41
C GLN A 95 -11.92 5.59 -14.41
N ARG A 96 -12.48 5.89 -15.59
CA ARG A 96 -13.92 5.81 -15.83
C ARG A 96 -14.17 4.53 -16.59
N VAL A 97 -14.84 3.58 -15.94
CA VAL A 97 -15.19 2.28 -16.55
C VAL A 97 -16.68 2.29 -16.83
N GLU A 98 -17.04 2.28 -18.10
CA GLU A 98 -18.41 2.03 -18.54
C GLU A 98 -18.58 0.53 -18.72
N VAL A 99 -19.50 -0.06 -17.95
CA VAL A 99 -19.79 -1.49 -18.00
C VAL A 99 -21.15 -1.68 -18.67
N SER A 100 -21.15 -2.27 -19.85
CA SER A 100 -22.35 -2.62 -20.61
C SER A 100 -22.34 -4.09 -20.99
N GLY A 101 -23.53 -4.62 -21.27
CA GLY A 101 -23.71 -5.94 -21.83
C GLY A 101 -23.41 -5.98 -23.33
N ARG A 102 -23.74 -7.11 -23.95
CA ARG A 102 -23.53 -7.31 -25.39
C ARG A 102 -24.16 -6.15 -26.18
N ASP A 103 -23.40 -5.62 -27.14
CA ASP A 103 -23.81 -4.52 -28.02
C ASP A 103 -24.26 -3.24 -27.27
N GLY A 104 -23.70 -2.98 -26.08
CA GLY A 104 -24.06 -1.82 -25.26
C GLY A 104 -25.37 -2.00 -24.49
N GLY A 105 -25.98 -3.19 -24.56
CA GLY A 105 -27.22 -3.53 -23.88
C GLY A 105 -27.05 -3.78 -22.38
N ALA A 106 -28.10 -4.29 -21.74
CA ALA A 106 -28.07 -4.65 -20.33
C ALA A 106 -27.11 -5.83 -20.07
N ILE A 107 -26.46 -5.82 -18.90
CA ILE A 107 -25.61 -6.94 -18.46
C ILE A 107 -26.50 -8.15 -18.16
N GLU A 108 -26.39 -9.20 -18.97
CA GLU A 108 -27.07 -10.48 -18.71
C GLU A 108 -26.41 -11.21 -17.54
N GLN A 109 -27.12 -11.35 -16.42
CA GLN A 109 -26.68 -12.16 -15.29
C GLN A 109 -27.38 -13.52 -15.34
N LYS A 110 -26.66 -14.59 -15.69
CA LYS A 110 -27.16 -15.95 -15.54
C LYS A 110 -26.93 -16.39 -14.09
N VAL A 111 -27.93 -16.15 -13.23
CA VAL A 111 -27.89 -16.67 -11.87
C VAL A 111 -28.20 -18.17 -11.93
N GLY A 112 -27.24 -19.00 -11.54
CA GLY A 112 -27.39 -20.45 -11.44
C GLY A 112 -28.26 -20.87 -10.24
N LEU A 113 -29.42 -20.25 -10.03
CA LEU A 113 -30.45 -20.93 -9.27
C LEU A 113 -30.95 -22.06 -10.16
N ALA A 114 -30.67 -23.30 -9.77
CA ALA A 114 -31.48 -24.42 -10.23
C ALA A 114 -32.92 -24.10 -9.80
N LEU A 115 -33.71 -23.51 -10.70
CA LEU A 115 -35.15 -23.46 -10.57
C LEU A 115 -35.58 -24.92 -10.50
N VAL A 116 -35.81 -25.42 -9.29
CA VAL A 116 -36.33 -26.76 -9.10
C VAL A 116 -37.69 -26.77 -9.79
N ASP A 117 -37.82 -27.59 -10.84
CA ASP A 117 -39.05 -27.69 -11.60
C ASP A 117 -40.18 -28.15 -10.66
N GLU A 118 -41.28 -27.41 -10.65
CA GLU A 118 -42.46 -27.70 -9.83
C GLU A 118 -42.97 -29.12 -10.08
N LYS A 119 -42.79 -29.65 -11.30
CA LYS A 119 -43.10 -31.05 -11.63
C LYS A 119 -42.18 -32.04 -10.93
N GLN A 120 -40.90 -31.70 -10.75
CA GLN A 120 -39.96 -32.54 -10.00
C GLN A 120 -40.34 -32.58 -8.52
N ILE A 121 -40.73 -31.43 -7.94
CA ILE A 121 -41.24 -31.34 -6.55
C ILE A 121 -42.50 -32.17 -6.38
N ALA A 122 -43.50 -32.00 -7.26
CA ALA A 122 -44.75 -32.74 -7.22
C ALA A 122 -44.54 -34.26 -7.37
N SER A 123 -43.58 -34.67 -8.21
CA SER A 123 -43.23 -36.08 -8.38
C SER A 123 -42.55 -36.68 -7.14
N ALA A 124 -41.70 -35.90 -6.46
CA ALA A 124 -41.04 -36.31 -5.23
C ALA A 124 -42.03 -36.43 -4.07
N LEU A 125 -42.96 -35.47 -3.94
CA LEU A 125 -44.03 -35.50 -2.94
C LEU A 125 -44.95 -36.72 -3.10
N LYS A 126 -45.39 -37.00 -4.34
CA LYS A 126 -46.22 -38.19 -4.61
C LYS A 126 -45.54 -39.51 -4.27
N ARG A 127 -44.21 -39.60 -4.42
CA ARG A 127 -43.45 -40.80 -4.03
C ARG A 127 -43.39 -40.95 -2.52
N LEU A 128 -43.16 -39.86 -1.80
CA LEU A 128 -43.15 -39.83 -0.33
C LEU A 128 -44.51 -40.18 0.27
N GLU A 129 -45.60 -39.69 -0.31
CA GLU A 129 -46.97 -40.01 0.11
C GLU A 129 -47.35 -41.47 -0.18
N ALA A 130 -46.71 -42.11 -1.16
CA ALA A 130 -46.95 -43.53 -1.48
C ALA A 130 -46.14 -44.49 -0.60
N GLU A 131 -45.13 -43.99 0.12
CA GLU A 131 -44.30 -44.77 1.05
C GLU A 131 -44.81 -44.72 2.51
N TYR A 132 -45.90 -44.01 2.79
CA TYR A 132 -46.61 -43.95 4.08
C TYR A 132 -47.99 -44.60 4.00
#